data_AF-A0A7C2JX18-F1
#
_entry.id   AF-A0A7C2JX18-F1
#
_cell.length_a   1.000
_cell.length_b   1.000
_cell.length_c   1.000
_cell.angle_alpha   90.00
_cell.angle_beta   90.00
_cell.angle_gamma   90.00
#
_symmetry.space_group_name_H-M   'P 1'
#
loop_
_entity.id
_entity.type
_entity.pdbx_description
1 polymer ?
#
loop_
_entity_poly.entity_id
_entity_poly.type
_entity_poly.pdbx_seq_one_letter_code
_entity_poly.pdbx_strand_id
1 'polypeptide(L)' 'MHTEGADRVIRSIVHEAALRYAELGYPVFPCAPGEKLPATVNGFKDASSNLEQINAWWTAKPSFNIGIPTEGLLVLDI' A
#
# COMPACT_ATOMS: atom_id res chain seq x y z
N MET A 1 30.49 -1.83 20.16
CA MET A 1 29.06 -1.55 20.40
C MET A 1 28.37 -1.64 19.05
N HIS A 2 27.70 -2.77 18.81
CA HIS A 2 26.97 -3.05 17.58
C HIS A 2 25.55 -2.52 17.71
N THR A 3 25.13 -1.66 16.79
CA THR A 3 23.71 -1.33 16.53
C THR A 3 23.55 -1.32 15.01
N GLU A 4 23.08 -2.45 14.48
CA GLU A 4 21.72 -2.62 13.94
C GLU A 4 21.60 -2.15 12.48
N GLY A 5 22.19 -2.93 11.57
CA GLY A 5 21.70 -3.07 10.21
C GLY A 5 20.71 -4.23 10.17
N ALA A 6 19.51 -4.05 10.73
CA ALA A 6 18.45 -5.05 10.71
C ALA A 6 17.77 -5.04 9.33
N ASP A 7 17.84 -6.17 8.63
CA ASP A 7 16.95 -6.64 7.57
C ASP A 7 16.39 -5.58 6.61
N ARG A 8 17.16 -5.26 5.55
CA ARG A 8 16.55 -4.69 4.35
C ARG A 8 15.81 -5.82 3.61
N VAL A 9 14.62 -6.18 4.10
CA VAL A 9 13.65 -6.94 3.30
C VAL A 9 13.52 -6.19 1.97
N ILE A 10 13.83 -6.84 0.85
CA ILE A 10 13.72 -6.21 -0.48
C ILE A 10 12.24 -5.93 -0.73
N ARG A 11 11.79 -4.71 -0.40
CA ARG A 11 10.45 -4.21 -0.68
C ARG A 11 10.45 -3.56 -2.05
N SER A 12 9.35 -3.71 -2.79
CA SER A 12 9.17 -2.93 -4.02
C SER A 12 8.97 -1.46 -3.66
N ILE A 13 9.33 -0.55 -4.57
CA ILE A 13 9.11 0.89 -4.41
C ILE A 13 7.63 1.21 -4.14
N VAL A 14 6.74 0.39 -4.69
CA VAL A 14 5.29 0.48 -4.53
C VAL A 14 4.88 0.10 -3.11
N HIS A 15 5.48 -0.93 -2.51
CA HIS A 15 5.24 -1.28 -1.11
C HIS A 15 5.72 -0.17 -0.17
N GLU A 16 6.92 0.38 -0.40
CA GLU A 16 7.44 1.49 0.41
C GLU A 16 6.53 2.73 0.34
N ALA A 17 6.03 3.07 -0.85
CA ALA A 17 5.08 4.15 -1.01
C ALA A 17 3.74 3.88 -0.28
N ALA A 18 3.25 2.64 -0.28
CA ALA A 18 2.00 2.27 0.39
C ALA A 18 2.10 2.50 1.90
N LEU A 19 3.21 2.06 2.50
CA LEU A 19 3.52 2.31 3.91
C LEU A 19 3.62 3.80 4.18
N ARG A 20 4.31 4.55 3.31
CA ARG A 20 4.47 6.00 3.48
C ARG A 20 3.14 6.75 3.45
N TYR A 21 2.21 6.37 2.57
CA TYR A 21 0.88 6.98 2.55
C TYR A 21 0.08 6.68 3.82
N ALA A 22 0.16 5.44 4.32
CA ALA A 22 -0.49 5.06 5.56
C ALA A 22 0.07 5.81 6.79
N GLU A 23 1.39 6.02 6.86
CA GLU A 23 2.02 6.86 7.89
C GLU A 23 1.52 8.30 7.87
N LEU A 24 1.18 8.82 6.68
CA LEU A 24 0.58 10.16 6.52
C LEU A 24 -0.93 10.18 6.81
N GLY A 25 -1.51 9.04 7.18
CA GLY A 25 -2.94 8.90 7.49
C GLY A 25 -3.83 8.61 6.29
N TYR A 26 -3.27 8.41 5.10
CA TYR A 26 -4.05 8.03 3.92
C TYR A 26 -4.29 6.52 3.92
N PRO A 27 -5.53 6.03 4.00
CA PRO A 27 -5.81 4.62 3.83
C PRO A 27 -5.48 4.19 2.39
N VAL A 28 -4.90 3.01 2.22
CA VAL A 28 -4.53 2.46 0.91
C VAL A 28 -5.13 1.07 0.72
N PHE A 29 -5.26 0.63 -0.52
CA PHE A 29 -5.61 -0.75 -0.86
C PHE A 29 -4.76 -1.24 -2.04
N PRO A 30 -4.48 -2.56 -2.15
CA PRO A 30 -3.79 -3.11 -3.30
C PRO A 30 -4.70 -3.14 -4.52
N CYS A 31 -4.14 -2.89 -5.70
CA CYS A 31 -4.78 -3.08 -6.99
C CYS A 31 -4.09 -4.20 -7.76
N ALA A 32 -4.85 -4.99 -8.53
CA ALA A 32 -4.31 -6.05 -9.36
C ALA A 32 -3.32 -5.48 -10.41
N PRO A 33 -2.17 -6.13 -10.66
CA PRO A 33 -1.17 -5.61 -11.59
C PRO A 33 -1.72 -5.57 -13.01
N GLY A 34 -1.51 -4.46 -13.73
CA GLY A 34 -2.01 -4.29 -15.11
C GLY A 34 -3.52 -4.04 -15.22
N GLU A 35 -4.21 -3.95 -14.08
CA GLU A 35 -5.65 -3.72 -14.00
C GLU A 35 -5.94 -2.49 -13.14
N LYS A 36 -7.17 -1.98 -13.23
CA LYS A 36 -7.69 -0.90 -12.37
C LYS A 36 -8.69 -1.42 -11.34
N LEU A 37 -8.47 -2.64 -10.84
CA LEU A 37 -9.37 -3.32 -9.92
C LEU A 37 -8.70 -3.51 -8.55
N PRO A 38 -9.40 -3.22 -7.44
CA PRO A 38 -8.92 -3.56 -6.10
C PRO A 38 -8.68 -5.08 -5.97
N ALA A 39 -7.60 -5.46 -5.32
CA ALA A 39 -7.25 -6.84 -5.00
C ALA A 39 -7.65 -7.23 -3.56
N THR A 40 -8.80 -6.74 -3.12
CA THR A 40 -9.38 -6.94 -1.79
C THR A 40 -10.79 -7.51 -1.92
N VAL A 41 -11.34 -8.09 -0.84
CA VAL A 41 -12.64 -8.77 -0.88
C VAL A 41 -13.78 -7.77 -1.05
N ASN A 42 -13.74 -6.65 -0.33
CA ASN A 42 -14.79 -5.61 -0.38
C ASN A 42 -14.40 -4.42 -1.26
N GLY A 43 -13.42 -4.59 -2.14
CA GLY A 43 -12.93 -3.53 -3.02
C GLY A 43 -12.22 -2.40 -2.25
N PHE A 44 -12.33 -1.17 -2.75
CA PHE A 44 -11.69 0.00 -2.12
C PHE A 44 -12.16 0.27 -0.68
N LYS A 45 -13.26 -0.35 -0.23
CA LYS A 45 -13.77 -0.22 1.14
C LYS A 45 -12.88 -0.91 2.18
N ASP A 46 -12.02 -1.83 1.75
CA ASP A 46 -11.02 -2.45 2.62
C ASP A 46 -9.75 -1.59 2.75
N ALA A 47 -9.74 -0.36 2.24
CA ALA A 47 -8.60 0.53 2.37
C ALA A 47 -8.19 0.71 3.84
N SER A 48 -6.90 0.60 4.11
CA SER A 48 -6.37 0.58 5.47
C SER A 48 -5.15 1.48 5.61
N SER A 49 -5.01 2.11 6.77
CA SER A 49 -3.78 2.74 7.25
C SER A 49 -3.03 1.85 8.25
N ASN A 50 -3.50 0.62 8.51
CA ASN A 50 -2.81 -0.33 9.36
C ASN A 50 -1.58 -0.90 8.62
N LEU A 51 -0.39 -0.57 9.11
CA LEU A 51 0.88 -0.99 8.52
C LEU A 51 1.04 -2.52 8.46
N GLU A 52 0.51 -3.27 9.43
CA GLU A 52 0.59 -4.73 9.43
C GLU A 52 -0.22 -5.32 8.26
N GLN A 53 -1.43 -4.79 8.05
CA GLN A 53 -2.29 -5.19 6.94
C GLN A 53 -1.66 -4.88 5.57
N ILE A 54 -1.04 -3.70 5.45
CA ILE A 54 -0.36 -3.28 4.22
C ILE A 54 0.86 -4.17 3.95
N ASN A 55 1.68 -4.44 4.98
CA ASN A 55 2.78 -5.39 4.86
C ASN A 55 2.28 -6.77 4.42
N ALA A 56 1.16 -7.26 4.98
CA ALA A 56 0.59 -8.54 4.61
C ALA A 56 0.18 -8.60 3.13
N TRP A 57 -0.48 -7.56 2.60
CA TRP A 57 -0.89 -7.51 1.19
C TRP A 57 0.31 -7.56 0.23
N TRP A 58 1.32 -6.72 0.45
CA TRP A 58 2.48 -6.67 -0.45
C TRP A 58 3.47 -7.82 -0.22
N THR A 59 3.47 -8.45 0.96
CA THR A 59 4.21 -9.71 1.18
C THR A 59 3.55 -10.84 0.40
N ALA A 60 2.21 -10.92 0.40
CA ALA A 60 1.47 -11.94 -0.35
C ALA A 60 1.65 -11.79 -1.87
N LYS A 61 1.67 -10.56 -2.38
CA LYS A 61 1.94 -10.29 -3.81
C LYS A 61 2.69 -8.97 -4.00
N PRO A 62 4.03 -9.01 -4.17
CA PRO A 62 4.85 -7.81 -4.32
C PRO A 62 4.55 -6.96 -5.56
N SER A 63 3.86 -7.53 -6.55
CA SER A 63 3.51 -6.88 -7.82
C SER A 63 2.25 -6.03 -7.78
N PHE A 64 1.52 -5.99 -6.65
CA PHE A 64 0.34 -5.12 -6.53
C PHE A 64 0.68 -3.65 -6.77
N ASN A 65 -0.24 -2.97 -7.44
CA ASN A 65 -0.29 -1.51 -7.53
C ASN A 65 -0.96 -0.92 -6.27
N ILE A 66 -0.84 0.39 -6.05
CA ILE A 66 -1.49 1.08 -4.92
C ILE A 66 -2.75 1.80 -5.41
N GLY A 67 -3.83 1.71 -4.64
CA GLY A 67 -4.98 2.58 -4.71
C GLY A 67 -5.19 3.35 -3.40
N ILE A 68 -5.75 4.55 -3.49
CA ILE A 68 -6.18 5.39 -2.37
C ILE A 68 -7.68 5.71 -2.60
N PRO A 69 -8.57 5.52 -1.61
CA PRO A 69 -9.94 5.96 -1.74
C PRO A 69 -9.96 7.49 -1.72
N THR A 70 -10.73 8.09 -2.61
CA THR A 70 -10.79 9.56 -2.76
C THR A 70 -11.70 10.22 -1.73
N GLU A 71 -11.80 9.67 -0.53
CA GLU A 71 -12.63 10.23 0.54
C GLU A 71 -11.94 11.46 1.11
N GLY A 72 -12.56 12.64 0.93
CA GLY A 72 -11.96 13.92 1.31
C GLY A 72 -10.79 14.36 0.41
N LEU A 73 -10.57 13.69 -0.74
CA LEU A 73 -9.51 14.00 -1.69
C LEU A 73 -10.09 14.34 -3.07
N LEU A 74 -9.48 15.33 -3.72
CA LEU A 74 -9.70 15.63 -5.13
C LEU A 74 -8.48 15.16 -5.93
N VAL A 75 -8.73 14.39 -7.00
CA VAL A 75 -7.69 14.00 -7.96
C VAL A 75 -7.90 14.80 -9.23
N LEU A 76 -6.89 15.58 -9.63
CA LEU A 76 -6.85 16.27 -10.91
C LEU A 76 -5.87 15.52 -11.82
N ASP A 77 -6.40 14.95 -12.91
CA ASP A 77 -5.63 14.31 -13.97
C ASP A 77 -5.54 15.32 -15.13
N ILE A 78 -4.31 15.71 -15.53
CA ILE A 78 -4.03 16.80 -16.48
C ILE A 78 -3.39 16.31 -17.78
#